data_AF-A0A183KNH3-F1
#
_entry.id   AF-A0A183KNH3-F1
#
_cell.length_a   1.000
_cell.length_b   1.000
_cell.length_c   1.000
_cell.angle_alpha   90.00
_cell.angle_beta   90.00
_cell.angle_gamma   90.00
#
_symmetry.space_group_name_H-M   'P 1'
#
loop_
_entity.id
_entity.type
_entity.pdbx_description
1 polymer ?
#
loop_
_entity_poly.entity_id
_entity_poly.type
_entity_poly.pdbx_seq_one_letter_code
_entity_poly.pdbx_strand_id
1 'polypeptide(L)'
;MCDQLNNWMDDKTCSDFTPESQVAPLDPDIFQVANFCLPWGASIESWSVNQDPPEVNSFTFMLTNEAYQKLYGVALTFYEPYIEELDLHKCYCLGVDPELINSRSSTDSVNHEYDPNEEAIAKRQRHFLASRVGDRVIGVTKTLCILSRWSFTLPFSNFLGFLYSRCLLSNNLDNIPFERYLGYFLFEIPFPDRAIPSISVDLCAAPILIQRPDDTNASSSR
;
A
#
# COMPACT_ATOMS: atom_id res chain seq x y z
N MET A 1 -44.06 42.27 35.81
CA MET A 1 -43.56 42.55 34.45
C MET A 1 -44.58 41.94 33.49
N CYS A 2 -45.24 42.83 32.75
CA CYS A 2 -46.15 42.68 31.61
C CYS A 2 -45.99 41.38 30.80
N ASP A 3 -47.09 40.69 30.49
CA ASP A 3 -47.80 40.73 29.18
C ASP A 3 -47.02 39.93 28.11
N GLN A 4 -47.56 39.15 27.18
CA GLN A 4 -48.91 38.81 26.75
C GLN A 4 -48.71 37.79 25.61
N LEU A 5 -49.73 36.94 25.40
CA LEU A 5 -50.27 36.50 24.10
C LEU A 5 -49.31 35.76 23.14
N ASN A 6 -49.44 34.45 23.03
CA ASN A 6 -50.46 33.71 22.26
C ASN A 6 -50.06 33.44 20.81
N ASN A 7 -49.97 32.13 20.56
CA ASN A 7 -50.60 31.39 19.46
C ASN A 7 -50.13 31.54 18.01
N TRP A 8 -50.03 30.33 17.44
CA TRP A 8 -50.33 29.96 16.05
C TRP A 8 -49.25 30.34 15.03
N MET A 9 -48.93 29.54 14.01
CA MET A 9 -49.69 28.51 13.31
C MET A 9 -48.70 27.72 12.41
N ASP A 10 -48.97 26.42 12.26
CA ASP A 10 -48.83 25.58 11.04
C ASP A 10 -47.53 25.61 10.19
N ASP A 11 -46.97 24.44 9.86
CA ASP A 11 -47.48 23.54 8.82
C ASP A 11 -46.38 22.56 8.30
N LYS A 12 -46.80 21.33 7.97
CA LYS A 12 -46.22 20.33 7.03
C LYS A 12 -44.81 19.73 7.29
N THR A 13 -44.69 18.46 7.68
CA THR A 13 -44.56 17.25 6.81
C THR A 13 -43.50 17.42 5.70
N CYS A 14 -42.54 16.53 5.46
CA CYS A 14 -42.62 15.08 5.30
C CYS A 14 -41.20 14.51 5.18
N SER A 15 -41.08 13.25 5.59
CA SER A 15 -39.98 12.30 5.40
C SER A 15 -39.15 12.43 4.12
N ASP A 16 -37.84 12.23 4.26
CA ASP A 16 -37.11 11.21 3.48
C ASP A 16 -35.76 10.90 4.19
N PHE A 17 -35.84 10.39 5.43
CA PHE A 17 -34.84 9.42 5.86
C PHE A 17 -35.40 8.07 5.41
N THR A 18 -35.03 7.68 4.20
CA THR A 18 -35.12 6.27 3.84
C THR A 18 -34.31 5.50 4.88
N PRO A 19 -34.87 4.43 5.49
CA PRO A 19 -34.02 3.52 6.23
C PRO A 19 -32.99 3.04 5.23
N GLU A 20 -31.70 3.13 5.58
CA GLU A 20 -30.63 2.52 4.79
C GLU A 20 -31.14 1.16 4.35
N SER A 21 -31.46 1.06 3.05
CA SER A 21 -31.56 -0.22 2.37
C SER A 21 -30.37 -1.00 2.87
N GLN A 22 -30.63 -2.17 3.43
CA GLN A 22 -29.61 -3.12 3.88
C GLN A 22 -28.75 -3.46 2.67
N VAL A 23 -27.82 -2.56 2.35
CA VAL A 23 -26.76 -2.80 1.40
C VAL A 23 -25.92 -3.80 2.12
N ALA A 24 -26.03 -5.07 1.70
CA ALA A 24 -25.17 -6.13 2.17
C ALA A 24 -23.73 -5.58 2.20
N PRO A 25 -23.01 -5.73 3.33
CA PRO A 25 -21.64 -5.29 3.42
C PRO A 25 -20.87 -5.81 2.20
N LEU A 26 -20.19 -4.90 1.50
CA LEU A 26 -19.23 -5.28 0.48
C LEU A 26 -18.06 -5.92 1.21
N ASP A 27 -18.09 -7.23 1.32
CA ASP A 27 -16.99 -8.04 1.85
C ASP A 27 -16.34 -8.75 0.66
N PRO A 28 -15.39 -8.10 -0.04
CA PRO A 28 -14.70 -8.74 -1.14
C PRO A 28 -13.87 -9.89 -0.57
N ASP A 29 -13.93 -11.06 -1.21
CA ASP A 29 -13.09 -12.19 -0.84
C ASP A 29 -11.62 -11.77 -0.88
N ILE A 30 -10.91 -11.93 0.25
CA ILE A 30 -9.51 -11.51 0.39
C ILE A 30 -8.60 -12.20 -0.65
N PHE A 31 -8.91 -13.44 -1.04
CA PHE A 31 -8.17 -14.14 -2.08
C PHE A 31 -8.40 -13.51 -3.45
N GLN A 32 -9.63 -13.09 -3.73
CA GLN A 32 -9.95 -12.33 -4.93
C GLN A 32 -9.15 -11.02 -4.93
N VAL A 33 -9.20 -10.23 -3.86
CA VAL A 33 -8.45 -8.96 -3.74
C VAL A 33 -6.97 -9.18 -3.99
N ALA A 34 -6.37 -10.20 -3.38
CA ALA A 34 -4.95 -10.51 -3.54
C ALA A 34 -4.55 -10.74 -5.02
N ASN A 35 -5.40 -11.43 -5.79
CA ASN A 35 -5.17 -11.65 -7.22
C ASN A 35 -5.19 -10.34 -8.04
N PHE A 36 -5.97 -9.33 -7.62
CA PHE A 36 -5.93 -8.01 -8.25
C PHE A 36 -4.70 -7.19 -7.83
N CYS A 37 -4.24 -7.36 -6.58
CA CYS A 37 -3.05 -6.67 -6.08
C CYS A 37 -1.74 -7.22 -6.67
N LEU A 38 -1.74 -8.48 -7.13
CA LEU A 38 -0.63 -9.15 -7.81
C LEU A 38 -1.18 -9.91 -9.04
N PRO A 39 -1.46 -9.24 -10.16
CA PRO A 39 -2.12 -9.84 -11.33
C PRO A 39 -1.29 -10.95 -11.99
N TRP A 40 0.03 -10.93 -11.80
CA TRP A 40 0.96 -11.95 -12.26
C TRP A 40 1.29 -13.01 -11.19
N GLY A 41 0.60 -12.95 -10.06
CA GLY A 41 0.92 -13.73 -8.87
C GLY A 41 2.10 -13.14 -8.08
N ALA A 42 2.27 -13.63 -6.85
CA ALA A 42 3.49 -13.37 -6.10
C ALA A 42 4.64 -14.14 -6.74
N SER A 43 5.70 -13.45 -7.13
CA SER A 43 6.89 -14.03 -7.76
C SER A 43 8.12 -13.89 -6.86
N ILE A 44 9.00 -14.88 -6.94
CA ILE A 44 10.40 -14.76 -6.52
C ILE A 44 11.20 -14.52 -7.79
N GLU A 45 11.99 -13.47 -7.79
CA GLU A 45 12.76 -13.02 -8.95
C GLU A 45 14.21 -12.77 -8.56
N SER A 46 15.08 -12.81 -9.56
CA SER A 46 16.50 -12.56 -9.39
C SER A 46 17.00 -11.57 -10.42
N TRP A 47 17.85 -10.63 -10.01
CA TRP A 47 18.55 -9.72 -10.90
C TRP A 47 20.06 -9.75 -10.64
N SER A 48 20.84 -9.24 -11.59
CA SER A 48 22.29 -9.12 -11.40
C SER A 48 22.62 -8.02 -10.39
N VAL A 49 23.69 -8.20 -9.61
CA VAL A 49 24.27 -7.16 -8.74
C VAL A 49 24.66 -5.88 -9.51
N ASN A 50 24.83 -5.98 -10.83
CA ASN A 50 25.15 -4.87 -11.72
C ASN A 50 23.92 -4.06 -12.16
N GLN A 51 22.71 -4.60 -11.96
CA GLN A 51 21.46 -3.93 -12.27
C GLN A 51 20.93 -3.19 -11.04
N ASP A 52 20.25 -2.08 -11.26
CA ASP A 52 19.52 -1.41 -10.18
C ASP A 52 18.37 -2.31 -9.71
N PRO A 53 18.04 -2.33 -8.40
CA PRO A 53 16.89 -3.06 -7.90
C PRO A 53 15.58 -2.63 -8.59
N PRO A 54 14.60 -3.53 -8.74
CA PRO A 54 13.32 -3.20 -9.35
C PRO A 54 12.65 -2.00 -8.68
N GLU A 55 12.07 -1.12 -9.50
CA GLU A 55 11.30 0.03 -9.02
C GLU A 55 9.94 -0.41 -8.46
N VAL A 56 9.42 0.41 -7.54
CA VAL A 56 8.08 0.24 -7.00
C VAL A 56 7.05 0.69 -8.04
N ASN A 57 5.95 -0.06 -8.15
CA ASN A 57 4.87 0.23 -9.09
C ASN A 57 3.56 0.53 -8.34
N SER A 58 2.90 1.63 -8.68
CA SER A 58 1.58 1.99 -8.17
C SER A 58 0.54 1.88 -9.28
N PHE A 59 -0.59 1.23 -9.01
CA PHE A 59 -1.68 1.09 -9.96
C PHE A 59 -3.04 1.02 -9.28
N THR A 60 -4.10 1.15 -10.07
CA THR A 60 -5.48 1.04 -9.59
C THR A 60 -6.25 -0.05 -10.31
N PHE A 61 -7.26 -0.56 -9.63
CA PHE A 61 -8.21 -1.52 -10.17
C PHE A 61 -9.62 -1.26 -9.60
N MET A 62 -10.62 -1.91 -10.17
CA MET A 62 -12.00 -1.79 -9.72
C MET A 62 -12.64 -3.17 -9.63
N LEU A 63 -13.20 -3.48 -8.46
CA LEU A 63 -14.01 -4.67 -8.26
C LEU A 63 -15.48 -4.27 -8.45
N THR A 64 -16.23 -5.09 -9.18
CA THR A 64 -17.66 -4.93 -9.34
C THR A 64 -18.35 -6.19 -8.86
N ASN A 65 -19.28 -6.07 -7.92
CA ASN A 65 -20.06 -7.21 -7.47
C ASN A 65 -21.28 -7.46 -8.39
N GLU A 66 -22.05 -8.50 -8.09
CA GLU A 66 -23.26 -8.87 -8.84
C GLU A 66 -24.35 -7.79 -8.77
N ALA A 67 -24.33 -6.96 -7.72
CA ALA A 67 -25.23 -5.82 -7.54
C ALA A 67 -24.72 -4.53 -8.22
N TYR A 68 -23.72 -4.63 -9.12
CA TYR A 68 -23.10 -3.50 -9.83
C TYR A 68 -22.44 -2.44 -8.92
N GLN A 69 -22.19 -2.79 -7.66
CA GLN A 69 -21.49 -1.92 -6.73
C GLN A 69 -19.99 -1.99 -6.98
N LYS A 70 -19.35 -0.83 -6.95
CA LYS A 70 -17.93 -0.66 -7.26
C LYS A 70 -17.10 -0.50 -5.99
N LEU A 71 -15.99 -1.20 -5.93
CA LEU A 71 -14.90 -0.93 -4.99
C LEU A 71 -13.66 -0.55 -5.78
N TYR A 72 -13.06 0.57 -5.42
CA TYR A 72 -11.85 1.09 -6.03
C TYR A 72 -10.66 0.63 -5.20
N GLY A 73 -9.72 -0.05 -5.84
CA GLY A 73 -8.46 -0.48 -5.26
C GLY A 73 -7.31 0.38 -5.76
N VAL A 74 -6.44 0.77 -4.84
CA VAL A 74 -5.14 1.37 -5.14
C VAL A 74 -4.09 0.46 -4.53
N ALA A 75 -3.16 -0.03 -5.35
CA ALA A 75 -2.12 -0.95 -4.95
C ALA A 75 -0.74 -0.38 -5.23
N LEU A 76 0.18 -0.64 -4.30
CA LEU A 76 1.60 -0.34 -4.41
C LEU A 76 2.37 -1.65 -4.32
N THR A 77 2.95 -2.10 -5.41
CA THR A 77 3.74 -3.33 -5.51
C THR A 77 5.22 -3.02 -5.47
N PHE A 78 5.96 -3.75 -4.63
CA PHE A 78 7.39 -3.57 -4.38
C PHE A 78 8.05 -4.93 -4.14
N TYR A 79 9.38 -4.94 -3.99
CA TYR A 79 10.14 -6.14 -3.69
C TYR A 79 10.70 -6.09 -2.27
N GLU A 80 10.77 -7.25 -1.63
CA GLU A 80 11.53 -7.46 -0.40
C GLU A 80 12.66 -8.46 -0.65
N PRO A 81 13.79 -8.38 0.10
CA PRO A 81 14.86 -9.37 -0.01
C PRO A 81 14.35 -10.77 0.36
N TYR A 82 14.54 -11.74 -0.53
CA TYR A 82 14.17 -13.13 -0.25
C TYR A 82 15.34 -13.81 0.48
N ILE A 83 15.20 -14.02 1.79
CA ILE A 83 16.24 -14.58 2.66
C ILE A 83 16.02 -16.04 3.05
N GLU A 84 14.87 -16.60 2.69
CA GLU A 84 14.52 -18.00 2.98
C GLU A 84 15.40 -18.99 2.20
N GLU A 85 15.39 -20.24 2.62
CA GLU A 85 16.13 -21.30 1.96
C GLU A 85 15.63 -21.52 0.51
N LEU A 86 16.59 -21.74 -0.38
CA LEU A 86 16.35 -22.06 -1.77
C LEU A 86 16.65 -23.55 -1.97
N ASP A 87 15.63 -24.30 -2.39
CA ASP A 87 15.84 -25.63 -2.90
C ASP A 87 16.54 -25.57 -4.27
N LEU A 88 17.09 -26.70 -4.68
CA LEU A 88 17.83 -26.84 -5.94
C LEU A 88 17.00 -26.39 -7.16
N HIS A 89 15.67 -26.61 -7.14
CA HIS A 89 14.81 -26.22 -8.25
C HIS A 89 14.68 -24.70 -8.36
N LYS A 90 14.46 -24.01 -7.23
CA LYS A 90 14.43 -22.55 -7.16
C LYS A 90 15.75 -21.95 -7.62
N CYS A 91 16.89 -22.52 -7.26
CA CYS A 91 18.20 -22.07 -7.74
C CYS A 91 18.27 -22.06 -9.27
N TYR A 92 17.86 -23.16 -9.92
CA TYR A 92 17.84 -23.24 -11.37
C TYR A 92 16.88 -22.23 -12.01
N CYS A 93 15.67 -22.07 -11.46
CA CYS A 93 14.70 -21.10 -11.97
C CYS A 93 15.18 -19.64 -11.82
N LEU A 94 15.95 -19.35 -10.78
CA LEU A 94 16.50 -18.02 -10.48
C LEU A 94 17.91 -17.80 -11.07
N GLY A 95 18.46 -18.78 -11.79
CA GLY A 95 19.82 -18.68 -12.33
C GLY A 95 20.89 -18.45 -11.25
N VAL A 96 20.66 -18.99 -10.05
CA VAL A 96 21.57 -18.94 -8.91
C VAL A 96 22.36 -20.24 -8.86
N ASP A 97 23.67 -20.15 -8.68
CA ASP A 97 24.52 -21.33 -8.49
C ASP A 97 24.26 -21.96 -7.10
N PRO A 98 23.77 -23.21 -7.01
CA PRO A 98 23.50 -23.88 -5.74
C PRO A 98 24.72 -24.01 -4.84
N GLU A 99 25.94 -24.07 -5.39
CA GLU A 99 27.17 -24.21 -4.61
C GLU A 99 27.48 -22.95 -3.77
N LEU A 100 27.01 -21.78 -4.24
CA LEU A 100 27.22 -20.49 -3.59
C LEU A 100 26.24 -20.21 -2.44
N ILE A 101 25.26 -21.09 -2.21
CA ILE A 101 24.31 -20.92 -1.11
C ILE A 101 24.96 -21.30 0.22
N ASN A 102 25.76 -22.36 0.22
CA ASN A 102 26.44 -22.88 1.41
C ASN A 102 27.61 -21.99 1.86
N SER A 103 28.11 -21.11 0.99
CA SER A 103 29.17 -20.15 1.36
C SER A 103 28.65 -18.96 2.17
N ARG A 104 27.32 -18.72 2.27
CA ARG A 104 26.73 -17.67 3.13
C ARG A 104 27.12 -17.78 4.60
N SER A 105 27.46 -18.98 5.10
CA SER A 105 27.82 -19.19 6.52
C SER A 105 29.32 -19.07 6.80
N SER A 106 30.17 -18.96 5.77
CA SER A 106 31.62 -18.89 5.94
C SER A 106 32.04 -17.43 5.94
N THR A 107 31.73 -16.70 7.01
CA THR A 107 32.42 -15.44 7.32
C THR A 107 33.86 -15.78 7.71
N ASP A 108 34.68 -16.11 6.74
CA ASP A 108 36.12 -16.15 6.93
C ASP A 108 36.59 -14.73 7.18
N SER A 109 37.13 -14.54 8.38
CA SER A 109 37.86 -13.36 8.81
C SER A 109 39.09 -13.16 7.92
N VAL A 110 38.88 -12.58 6.74
CA VAL A 110 39.93 -12.14 5.82
C VAL A 110 40.02 -10.62 5.91
N ASN A 111 41.26 -10.12 5.98
CA ASN A 111 41.59 -8.70 6.08
C ASN A 111 40.68 -7.85 5.18
N HIS A 112 40.11 -6.76 5.73
CA HIS A 112 39.37 -5.74 4.97
C HIS A 112 40.31 -5.05 3.98
N GLU A 113 40.62 -5.72 2.87
CA GLU A 113 41.10 -5.05 1.68
C GLU A 113 39.91 -4.30 1.08
N TYR A 114 40.08 -3.00 0.88
CA TYR A 114 39.05 -2.16 0.29
C TYR A 114 38.85 -2.56 -1.18
N ASP A 115 37.72 -3.21 -1.48
CA ASP A 115 37.30 -3.48 -2.85
C ASP A 115 36.25 -2.44 -3.30
N PRO A 116 36.60 -1.51 -4.21
CA PRO A 116 35.68 -0.49 -4.70
C PRO A 116 34.47 -1.08 -5.45
N ASN A 117 34.59 -2.29 -6.01
CA ASN A 117 33.49 -2.95 -6.70
C ASN A 117 32.44 -3.45 -5.69
N GLU A 118 32.87 -4.04 -4.58
CA GLU A 118 31.97 -4.51 -3.52
C GLU A 118 31.25 -3.34 -2.84
N GLU A 119 31.92 -2.20 -2.62
CA GLU A 119 31.26 -0.99 -2.12
C GLU A 119 30.21 -0.45 -3.11
N ALA A 120 30.53 -0.43 -4.40
CA ALA A 120 29.59 0.00 -5.44
C ALA A 120 28.35 -0.90 -5.50
N ILE A 121 28.52 -2.22 -5.36
CA ILE A 121 27.42 -3.19 -5.29
C ILE A 121 26.58 -2.94 -4.03
N ALA A 122 27.21 -2.81 -2.86
CA ALA A 122 26.50 -2.57 -1.60
C ALA A 122 25.65 -1.29 -1.66
N LYS A 123 26.22 -0.22 -2.21
CA LYS A 123 25.51 1.05 -2.40
C LYS A 123 24.34 0.94 -3.38
N ARG A 124 24.49 0.18 -4.47
CA ARG A 124 23.43 -0.04 -5.46
C ARG A 124 22.28 -0.87 -4.89
N GLN A 125 22.61 -2.01 -4.28
CA GLN A 125 21.62 -2.99 -3.84
C GLN A 125 20.95 -2.61 -2.51
N ARG A 126 21.58 -1.77 -1.68
CA ARG A 126 21.04 -1.28 -0.41
C ARG A 126 20.59 -2.45 0.48
N HIS A 127 19.35 -2.46 0.94
CA HIS A 127 18.79 -3.51 1.80
C HIS A 127 18.63 -4.87 1.09
N PHE A 128 18.62 -4.92 -0.25
CA PHE A 128 18.59 -6.18 -0.98
C PHE A 128 19.89 -6.97 -0.91
N LEU A 129 21.01 -6.34 -0.51
CA LEU A 129 22.30 -7.02 -0.38
C LEU A 129 22.23 -8.26 0.55
N ALA A 130 21.33 -8.24 1.55
CA ALA A 130 21.12 -9.35 2.47
C ALA A 130 20.66 -10.67 1.79
N SER A 131 20.12 -10.57 0.56
CA SER A 131 19.65 -11.69 -0.27
C SER A 131 20.61 -12.05 -1.41
N ARG A 132 21.81 -11.44 -1.46
CA ARG A 132 22.79 -11.71 -2.52
C ARG A 132 23.30 -13.15 -2.45
N VAL A 133 23.37 -13.80 -3.61
CA VAL A 133 24.05 -15.07 -3.82
C VAL A 133 24.90 -14.96 -5.08
N GLY A 134 26.23 -14.93 -4.92
CA GLY A 134 27.15 -14.73 -6.04
C GLY A 134 26.97 -13.37 -6.72
N ASP A 135 26.69 -13.39 -8.02
CA ASP A 135 26.42 -12.21 -8.86
C ASP A 135 24.92 -11.87 -8.96
N ARG A 136 24.06 -12.57 -8.18
CA ARG A 136 22.61 -12.40 -8.17
C ARG A 136 22.12 -11.86 -6.83
N VAL A 137 20.99 -11.16 -6.90
CA VAL A 137 20.21 -10.68 -5.77
C VAL A 137 18.79 -11.18 -5.96
N ILE A 138 18.15 -11.63 -4.88
CA ILE A 138 16.88 -12.35 -4.95
C ILE A 138 15.81 -11.57 -4.20
N GLY A 139 14.74 -11.22 -4.90
CA GLY A 139 13.60 -10.51 -4.32
C GLY A 139 12.32 -11.32 -4.40
N VAL A 140 11.37 -10.96 -3.57
CA VAL A 140 9.99 -11.44 -3.64
C VAL A 140 9.04 -10.26 -3.77
N THR A 141 8.05 -10.36 -4.66
CA THR A 141 7.03 -9.31 -4.80
C THR A 141 6.12 -9.26 -3.59
N LYS A 142 5.82 -8.06 -3.13
CA LYS A 142 4.86 -7.72 -2.08
C LYS A 142 3.98 -6.57 -2.54
N THR A 143 2.86 -6.39 -1.88
CA THR A 143 1.89 -5.35 -2.25
C THR A 143 1.21 -4.78 -1.01
N LEU A 144 1.01 -3.47 -1.00
CA LEU A 144 0.08 -2.78 -0.09
C LEU A 144 -1.13 -2.36 -0.91
N CYS A 145 -2.34 -2.53 -0.38
CA CYS A 145 -3.55 -2.13 -1.07
C CYS A 145 -4.56 -1.45 -0.14
N ILE A 146 -5.20 -0.40 -0.65
CA ILE A 146 -6.34 0.26 -0.03
C ILE A 146 -7.55 0.08 -0.93
N LEU A 147 -8.64 -0.43 -0.34
CA LEU A 147 -9.94 -0.53 -0.97
C LEU A 147 -10.88 0.56 -0.42
N SER A 148 -11.66 1.17 -1.29
CA SER A 148 -12.64 2.19 -0.91
C SER A 148 -13.85 2.19 -1.84
N ARG A 149 -14.98 2.67 -1.34
CA ARG A 149 -16.16 2.97 -2.17
C ARG A 149 -15.99 4.24 -3.02
N TRP A 150 -14.92 5.00 -2.78
CA TRP A 150 -14.62 6.27 -3.43
C TRP A 150 -13.28 6.19 -4.16
N SER A 151 -13.23 6.77 -5.35
CA SER A 151 -12.05 6.76 -6.21
C SER A 151 -10.98 7.78 -5.79
N PHE A 152 -10.38 7.61 -4.59
CA PHE A 152 -9.26 8.43 -4.12
C PHE A 152 -7.89 7.92 -4.59
N THR A 153 -7.72 7.78 -5.92
CA THR A 153 -6.51 7.24 -6.55
C THR A 153 -5.23 7.94 -6.09
N LEU A 154 -5.14 9.25 -6.30
CA LEU A 154 -3.93 10.01 -6.00
C LEU A 154 -3.65 10.08 -4.49
N PRO A 155 -4.64 10.39 -3.62
CA PRO A 155 -4.40 10.42 -2.17
C PRO A 155 -3.91 9.07 -1.62
N PHE A 156 -4.54 7.96 -2.03
CA PHE A 156 -4.13 6.64 -1.55
C PHE A 156 -2.78 6.22 -2.13
N SER A 157 -2.47 6.53 -3.40
CA SER A 157 -1.14 6.27 -3.95
C SER A 157 -0.06 7.03 -3.19
N ASN A 158 -0.30 8.29 -2.85
CA ASN A 158 0.63 9.09 -2.06
C ASN A 158 0.79 8.54 -0.63
N PHE A 159 -0.30 8.10 -0.01
CA PHE A 159 -0.27 7.50 1.31
C PHE A 159 0.47 6.16 1.35
N LEU A 160 0.23 5.28 0.38
CA LEU A 160 0.96 4.02 0.24
C LEU A 160 2.46 4.26 0.00
N GLY A 161 2.81 5.22 -0.87
CA GLY A 161 4.20 5.59 -1.12
C GLY A 161 4.89 6.15 0.13
N PHE A 162 4.16 6.94 0.93
CA PHE A 162 4.61 7.39 2.25
C PHE A 162 4.86 6.21 3.19
N LEU A 163 3.90 5.29 3.33
CA LEU A 163 4.04 4.11 4.19
C LEU A 163 5.24 3.26 3.79
N TYR A 164 5.42 3.01 2.50
CA TYR A 164 6.58 2.27 1.99
C TYR A 164 7.89 2.98 2.34
N SER A 165 8.00 4.27 2.05
CA SER A 165 9.22 5.04 2.30
C SER A 165 9.58 5.15 3.78
N ARG A 166 8.57 5.30 4.65
CA ARG A 166 8.78 5.58 6.08
C ARG A 166 8.83 4.31 6.93
N CYS A 167 7.99 3.32 6.64
CA CYS A 167 7.84 2.14 7.49
C CYS A 167 8.63 0.95 6.97
N LEU A 168 8.81 0.79 5.66
CA LEU A 168 9.44 -0.40 5.07
C LEU A 168 10.91 -0.17 4.69
N LEU A 169 11.29 1.06 4.32
CA LEU A 169 12.68 1.38 3.97
C LEU A 169 13.51 2.00 5.11
N SER A 170 12.87 2.55 6.15
CA SER A 170 13.58 3.30 7.20
C SER A 170 13.91 2.40 8.39
N ASN A 171 15.20 2.27 8.70
CA ASN A 171 15.71 1.53 9.86
C ASN A 171 15.77 2.36 11.15
N ASN A 172 15.08 3.50 11.23
CA ASN A 172 15.21 4.42 12.37
C ASN A 172 14.41 3.95 13.59
N LEU A 173 15.05 4.01 14.77
CA LEU A 173 14.51 3.57 16.05
C LEU A 173 13.38 4.48 16.60
N ASP A 174 13.23 5.69 16.06
CA ASP A 174 12.21 6.68 16.46
C ASP A 174 10.93 6.62 15.59
N ASN A 175 10.71 5.52 14.88
CA ASN A 175 9.57 5.40 13.98
C ASN A 175 8.26 5.24 14.75
N ILE A 176 7.32 6.13 14.43
CA ILE A 176 5.91 5.93 14.76
C ILE A 176 5.48 4.57 14.18
N PRO A 177 4.82 3.70 14.96
CA PRO A 177 4.36 2.41 14.47
C PRO A 177 3.46 2.55 13.24
N PHE A 178 3.59 1.61 12.31
CA PHE A 178 2.80 1.55 11.08
C PHE A 178 1.29 1.69 11.35
N GLU A 179 0.81 1.06 12.41
CA GLU A 179 -0.59 1.05 12.83
C GLU A 179 -1.08 2.44 13.23
N ARG A 180 -0.22 3.31 13.77
CA ARG A 180 -0.61 4.69 14.11
C ARG A 180 -0.82 5.52 12.84
N TYR A 181 -0.01 5.34 11.81
CA TYR A 181 -0.23 6.00 10.52
C TYR A 181 -1.51 5.51 9.85
N LEU A 182 -1.75 4.20 9.85
CA LEU A 182 -3.01 3.64 9.37
C LEU A 182 -4.21 4.15 10.15
N GLY A 183 -4.14 4.13 11.48
CA GLY A 183 -5.23 4.54 12.34
C GLY A 183 -5.58 6.01 12.16
N TYR A 184 -4.56 6.87 12.11
CA TYR A 184 -4.75 8.28 11.80
C TYR A 184 -5.41 8.47 10.43
N PHE A 185 -4.87 7.82 9.38
CA PHE A 185 -5.36 8.05 8.02
C PHE A 185 -6.79 7.51 7.79
N LEU A 186 -7.11 6.36 8.37
CA LEU A 186 -8.38 5.66 8.12
C LEU A 186 -9.49 6.05 9.09
N PHE A 187 -9.18 6.45 10.32
CA PHE A 187 -10.20 6.67 11.36
C PHE A 187 -10.27 8.12 11.87
N GLU A 188 -9.18 8.88 11.84
CA GLU A 188 -9.15 10.25 12.39
C GLU A 188 -9.41 11.32 11.32
N ILE A 189 -9.09 11.03 10.04
CA ILE A 189 -9.31 11.98 8.96
C ILE A 189 -10.79 11.95 8.54
N PRO A 190 -11.51 13.09 8.62
CA PRO A 190 -12.91 13.12 8.23
C PRO A 190 -13.07 12.92 6.73
N PHE A 191 -14.23 12.42 6.31
CA PHE A 191 -14.56 12.33 4.89
C PHE A 191 -14.81 13.74 4.30
N PRO A 192 -14.29 14.08 3.11
CA PRO A 192 -14.54 15.37 2.48
C PRO A 192 -15.99 15.48 1.99
N ASP A 193 -16.75 16.40 2.58
CA ASP A 193 -18.17 16.60 2.28
C ASP A 193 -18.44 17.98 1.63
N ARG A 194 -19.68 18.49 1.71
CA ARG A 194 -20.00 19.82 1.16
C ARG A 194 -19.48 20.96 2.03
N ALA A 195 -19.35 20.75 3.33
CA ALA A 195 -18.87 21.73 4.29
C ALA A 195 -17.34 21.80 4.27
N ILE A 196 -16.68 20.66 4.11
CA ILE A 196 -15.23 20.51 4.03
C ILE A 196 -14.87 19.78 2.72
N PRO A 197 -14.85 20.49 1.59
CA PRO A 197 -14.68 19.88 0.27
C PRO A 197 -13.26 19.39 0.00
N SER A 198 -12.28 19.82 0.79
CA SER A 198 -10.88 19.48 0.62
C SER A 198 -10.18 19.44 1.98
N ILE A 199 -9.40 18.39 2.20
CA ILE A 199 -8.67 18.14 3.44
C ILE A 199 -7.21 17.93 3.07
N SER A 200 -6.31 18.67 3.71
CA SER A 200 -4.87 18.48 3.56
C SER A 200 -4.36 17.68 4.75
N VAL A 201 -3.74 16.54 4.47
CA VAL A 201 -3.21 15.61 5.47
C VAL A 201 -1.70 15.75 5.50
N ASP A 202 -1.16 16.22 6.62
CA ASP A 202 0.29 16.33 6.80
C ASP A 202 0.84 15.08 7.49
N LEU A 203 1.80 14.42 6.84
CA LEU A 203 2.45 13.19 7.30
C LEU A 203 3.98 13.32 7.26
N CYS A 204 4.56 14.36 7.88
CA CYS A 204 6.03 14.58 7.95
C CYS A 204 6.74 14.46 6.57
N ALA A 205 5.99 14.69 5.50
CA ALA A 205 6.34 14.46 4.10
C ALA A 205 5.50 15.42 3.24
N ALA A 206 5.43 15.20 1.92
CA ALA A 206 4.55 15.99 1.08
C ALA A 206 3.08 15.82 1.53
N PRO A 207 2.32 16.92 1.68
CA PRO A 207 0.94 16.86 2.14
C PRO A 207 0.07 16.09 1.15
N ILE A 208 -0.83 15.26 1.68
CA ILE A 208 -1.79 14.48 0.89
C ILE A 208 -3.10 15.24 0.85
N LEU A 209 -3.50 15.70 -0.34
CA LEU A 209 -4.76 16.42 -0.54
C LEU A 209 -5.88 15.44 -0.85
N ILE A 210 -6.87 15.32 0.04
CA ILE A 210 -8.09 14.53 -0.16
C ILE A 210 -9.21 15.49 -0.54
N GLN A 211 -9.76 15.32 -1.74
CA GLN A 211 -10.86 16.16 -2.24
C GLN A 211 -12.15 15.37 -2.25
N ARG A 212 -13.28 16.07 -2.11
CA ARG A 212 -14.61 15.50 -2.26
C ARG A 212 -14.67 14.76 -3.61
N PRO A 213 -15.06 13.48 -3.62
CA PRO A 213 -15.22 12.74 -4.86
C PRO A 213 -16.46 13.28 -5.59
N ASP A 214 -16.36 13.41 -6.93
CA ASP A 214 -17.53 13.76 -7.74
C ASP A 214 -18.65 12.74 -7.56
N ASP A 215 -19.91 13.17 -7.63
CA ASP A 215 -21.08 12.30 -7.37
C ASP A 215 -21.14 11.09 -8.37
N THR A 216 -20.43 11.15 -9.50
CA THR A 216 -20.24 10.04 -10.46
C THR A 216 -19.28 8.93 -9.99
N ASN A 217 -18.46 9.20 -8.96
CA ASN A 217 -17.42 8.30 -8.45
C ASN A 217 -17.84 7.54 -7.18
N ALA A 218 -19.08 7.74 -6.71
CA ALA A 218 -19.70 6.89 -5.70
C ALA A 218 -20.09 5.55 -6.34
N SER A 219 -19.96 4.45 -5.60
CA SER A 219 -20.76 3.25 -5.89
C SER A 219 -22.24 3.66 -5.83
N SER A 220 -22.83 3.99 -6.98
CA SER A 220 -24.21 4.46 -7.04
C SER A 220 -25.13 3.30 -6.70
N SER A 221 -25.66 3.31 -5.47
CA SER A 221 -26.89 2.60 -5.15
C SER A 221 -28.03 3.35 -5.85
N ARG A 222 -28.37 2.92 -7.06
CA ARG A 222 -29.69 3.20 -7.64
C ARG A 222 -30.53 1.93 -7.55
#